data_AF-U2BBJ5-F1
#
_entry.id   AF-U2BBJ5-F1
#
_cell.length_a   1.000
_cell.length_b   1.000
_cell.length_c   1.000
_cell.angle_alpha   90.00
_cell.angle_beta   90.00
_cell.angle_gamma   90.00
#
_symmetry.space_group_name_H-M   'P 1'
#
loop_
_entity.id
_entity.type
_entity.pdbx_description
1 polymer ?
#
loop_
_entity_poly.entity_id
_entity_poly.type
_entity_poly.pdbx_seq_one_letter_code
_entity_poly.pdbx_strand_id
1 'polypeptide(L)'
;MKGSGLMTPGRQHGFSLVEIMVAMVLGIVILLAVSEVFISNSRTRGEIEKTGRQIENGIYALRLMEDELANAGFWGEAGAQPVPAGLPPLCPTSAAELEDAMGYPVQGAADSGTDCENSKASSDFIALRRASTCAVGTAGCALFSNGNFHIQVSACKDVSPGTVLLKSASADLTFTQRDCSTPAPVYRLFSRVYYVNDSDELVRAELAGGNYNTVTSLVDGIEIMRFEYGIDTDGDGQIDEFTAAPATAQWSDVVAVKVSLIARNPEPTAGYTDSRSYTLAGEEYEVPEAQRGFKRQLYSTTVHLRNVAGRRELP
;
A
#
# COMPACT_ATOMS: atom_id res chain seq x y z
N MET A 1 -3.37 32.85 87.16
CA MET A 1 -2.32 33.62 86.45
C MET A 1 -2.06 33.01 85.07
N LYS A 2 -2.55 33.64 83.99
CA LYS A 2 -1.83 33.83 82.72
C LYS A 2 -2.71 34.68 81.80
N GLY A 3 -2.12 35.77 81.29
CA GLY A 3 -2.83 36.92 80.74
C GLY A 3 -3.52 36.65 79.41
N SER A 4 -4.74 37.16 79.32
CA SER A 4 -5.47 37.33 78.06
C SER A 4 -4.86 38.54 77.33
N GLY A 5 -4.03 38.28 76.32
CA GLY A 5 -3.48 39.31 75.45
C GLY A 5 -4.57 39.85 74.53
N LEU A 6 -4.96 41.11 74.72
CA LEU A 6 -5.80 41.86 73.79
C LEU A 6 -5.07 42.03 72.45
N MET A 7 -5.53 41.35 71.41
CA MET A 7 -5.15 41.63 70.02
C MET A 7 -5.77 42.97 69.62
N THR A 8 -4.94 44.00 69.45
CA THR A 8 -5.31 45.24 68.76
C THR A 8 -5.69 44.94 67.30
N PRO A 9 -6.82 45.45 66.80
CA PRO A 9 -7.20 45.28 65.39
C PRO A 9 -6.17 46.01 64.52
N GLY A 10 -5.47 45.26 63.66
CA GLY A 10 -4.58 45.84 62.66
C GLY A 10 -5.38 46.73 61.71
N ARG A 11 -4.93 47.98 61.51
CA ARG A 11 -5.51 48.91 60.52
C ARG A 11 -5.51 48.26 59.14
N GLN A 12 -6.68 47.99 58.57
CA GLN A 12 -6.79 47.63 57.15
C GLN A 12 -6.32 48.82 56.31
N HIS A 13 -5.19 48.65 55.61
CA HIS A 13 -4.73 49.59 54.61
C HIS A 13 -5.46 49.24 53.31
N GLY A 14 -6.30 50.15 52.82
CA GLY A 14 -6.98 49.99 51.54
C GLY A 14 -5.97 50.11 50.39
N PHE A 15 -6.22 49.39 49.30
CA PHE A 15 -5.39 49.47 48.09
C PHE A 15 -5.55 50.82 47.41
N SER A 16 -4.43 51.37 46.94
CA SER A 16 -4.42 52.57 46.12
C SER A 16 -5.00 52.26 44.73
N LEU A 17 -5.74 53.20 44.13
CA LEU A 17 -6.27 53.07 42.77
C LEU A 17 -5.14 52.81 41.76
N VAL A 18 -3.95 53.41 41.98
CA VAL A 18 -2.74 53.17 41.18
C VAL A 18 -2.23 51.74 41.35
N GLU A 19 -2.32 51.18 42.55
CA GLU A 19 -1.86 49.83 42.86
C GLU A 19 -2.74 48.77 42.17
N ILE A 20 -4.06 49.01 42.12
CA ILE A 20 -5.00 48.18 41.37
C ILE A 20 -4.73 48.31 39.86
N MET A 21 -4.47 49.52 39.35
CA MET A 21 -4.11 49.72 37.93
C MET A 21 -2.82 48.99 37.55
N VAL A 22 -1.77 49.09 38.36
CA VAL A 22 -0.50 48.39 38.13
C VAL A 22 -0.70 46.87 38.20
N ALA A 23 -1.43 46.37 39.20
CA ALA A 23 -1.71 44.95 39.33
C ALA A 23 -2.48 44.38 38.13
N MET A 24 -3.49 45.10 37.62
CA MET A 24 -4.24 44.70 36.42
C MET A 24 -3.35 44.67 35.17
N VAL A 25 -2.50 45.69 34.99
CA VAL A 25 -1.58 45.75 33.85
C VAL A 25 -0.59 44.58 33.89
N LEU A 26 0.02 44.32 35.05
CA LEU A 26 0.95 43.19 35.22
C LEU A 26 0.24 41.84 35.02
N GLY A 27 -0.99 41.69 35.52
CA GLY A 27 -1.81 40.49 35.32
C GLY A 27 -2.09 40.22 33.85
N ILE A 28 -2.49 41.24 33.09
CA ILE A 28 -2.74 41.12 31.64
C ILE A 28 -1.46 40.75 30.88
N VAL A 29 -0.33 41.39 31.20
CA VAL A 29 0.95 41.09 30.54
C VAL A 29 1.37 39.62 30.75
N ILE A 30 1.23 39.11 31.98
CA ILE A 30 1.55 37.71 32.29
C ILE A 30 0.59 36.76 31.56
N LEU A 31 -0.72 37.04 31.57
CA LEU A 31 -1.71 36.21 30.88
C LEU A 31 -1.48 36.16 29.37
N LEU A 32 -1.10 37.28 28.75
CA LEU A 32 -0.74 37.32 27.32
C LEU A 32 0.48 36.44 27.03
N ALA A 33 1.55 36.57 27.82
CA ALA A 33 2.76 35.76 27.64
C ALA A 33 2.49 34.25 27.79
N VAL A 34 1.71 33.85 28.81
CA VAL A 34 1.34 32.44 29.01
C VAL A 34 0.46 31.94 27.86
N SER A 35 -0.47 32.76 27.38
CA SER A 35 -1.35 32.42 26.26
C SER A 35 -0.56 32.19 24.96
N GLU A 36 0.43 33.03 24.66
CA GLU A 36 1.30 32.84 23.49
C GLU A 36 2.08 31.53 23.56
N VAL A 37 2.67 31.21 24.71
CA VAL A 37 3.38 29.94 24.92
C VAL A 37 2.44 28.76 24.76
N PHE A 38 1.23 28.84 25.31
CA PHE A 38 0.22 27.78 25.18
C PHE A 38 -0.21 27.57 23.71
N ILE A 39 -0.49 28.66 22.98
CA ILE A 39 -0.87 28.61 21.56
C ILE A 39 0.27 28.02 20.73
N SER A 40 1.50 28.46 20.98
CA SER A 40 2.69 27.95 20.28
C SER A 40 2.86 26.44 20.52
N ASN A 41 2.80 26.00 21.77
CA ASN A 41 2.92 24.59 22.14
C ASN A 41 1.79 23.74 21.52
N SER A 42 0.55 24.24 21.51
CA SER A 42 -0.59 23.57 20.87
C SER A 42 -0.38 23.40 19.36
N ARG A 43 0.08 24.45 18.67
CA ARG A 43 0.41 24.38 17.23
C ARG A 43 1.55 23.39 16.96
N THR A 44 2.60 23.42 17.76
CA THR A 44 3.73 22.48 17.64
C THR A 44 3.28 21.04 17.82
N ARG A 45 2.42 20.75 18.80
CA ARG A 45 1.85 19.40 19.01
C ARG A 45 1.06 18.92 17.80
N GLY A 46 0.18 19.76 17.26
CA GLY A 46 -0.59 19.41 16.05
C GLY A 46 0.31 19.14 14.84
N GLU A 47 1.41 19.89 14.67
CA GLU A 47 2.37 19.63 13.60
C GLU A 47 3.14 18.32 13.80
N ILE A 48 3.49 17.97 15.03
CA ILE A 48 4.12 16.68 15.35
C ILE A 48 3.17 15.53 15.03
N GLU A 49 1.89 15.64 15.39
CA GLU A 49 0.87 14.61 15.10
C GLU A 49 0.67 14.42 13.60
N LYS A 50 0.58 15.52 12.82
CA LYS A 50 0.48 15.44 11.35
C LYS A 50 1.67 14.72 10.74
N THR A 51 2.89 15.13 11.09
CA THR A 51 4.11 14.48 10.60
C THR A 51 4.18 13.01 11.04
N GLY A 52 3.74 12.69 12.26
CA GLY A 52 3.63 11.30 12.72
C GLY A 52 2.73 10.46 11.81
N ARG A 53 1.52 10.93 11.53
CA ARG A 53 0.56 10.25 10.63
C ARG A 53 1.13 10.05 9.23
N GLN A 54 1.77 11.06 8.66
CA GLN A 54 2.38 10.96 7.33
C GLN A 54 3.48 9.89 7.28
N ILE A 55 4.35 9.84 8.30
CA ILE A 55 5.42 8.84 8.36
C ILE A 55 4.83 7.44 8.53
N GLU A 56 3.85 7.29 9.42
CA GLU A 56 3.18 6.01 9.65
C GLU A 56 2.50 5.51 8.38
N ASN A 57 1.74 6.36 7.70
CA ASN A 57 1.07 6.02 6.45
C ASN A 57 2.07 5.65 5.34
N GLY A 58 3.14 6.43 5.16
CA GLY A 58 4.16 6.13 4.15
C GLY A 58 4.87 4.80 4.38
N ILE A 59 5.25 4.50 5.63
CA ILE A 59 5.90 3.22 5.99
C ILE A 59 4.91 2.05 5.88
N TYR A 60 3.67 2.25 6.32
CA TYR A 60 2.64 1.22 6.24
C TYR A 60 2.31 0.87 4.78
N ALA A 61 2.19 1.87 3.90
CA ALA A 61 2.00 1.67 2.46
C ALA A 61 3.15 0.84 1.84
N LEU A 62 4.40 1.17 2.14
CA LEU A 62 5.54 0.38 1.65
C LEU A 62 5.51 -1.07 2.15
N ARG A 63 5.24 -1.29 3.44
CA ARG A 63 5.15 -2.65 4.02
C ARG A 63 4.03 -3.47 3.40
N LEU A 64 2.88 -2.84 3.15
CA LEU A 64 1.76 -3.47 2.50
C LEU A 64 2.11 -3.92 1.08
N MET A 65 2.73 -3.04 0.30
CA MET A 65 3.19 -3.36 -1.05
C MET A 65 4.26 -4.46 -1.04
N GLU A 66 5.20 -4.41 -0.09
CA GLU A 66 6.23 -5.44 0.10
C GLU A 66 5.63 -6.82 0.35
N ASP A 67 4.67 -6.94 1.27
CA ASP A 67 4.02 -8.22 1.57
C ASP A 67 3.25 -8.79 0.38
N GLU A 68 2.50 -7.95 -0.33
CA GLU A 68 1.74 -8.40 -1.51
C GLU A 68 2.69 -8.82 -2.64
N LEU A 69 3.70 -7.99 -2.97
CA LEU A 69 4.69 -8.26 -4.01
C LEU A 69 5.54 -9.51 -3.71
N ALA A 70 5.93 -9.73 -2.45
CA ALA A 70 6.70 -10.92 -2.06
C ALA A 70 5.93 -12.22 -2.31
N ASN A 71 4.59 -12.16 -2.26
CA ASN A 71 3.71 -13.30 -2.54
C ASN A 71 3.21 -13.37 -3.99
N ALA A 72 3.58 -12.40 -4.85
CA ALA A 72 3.22 -12.43 -6.27
C ALA A 72 3.74 -13.72 -6.92
N GLY A 73 2.95 -14.32 -7.80
CA GLY A 73 3.34 -15.52 -8.56
C GLY A 73 3.34 -16.82 -7.74
N PHE A 74 2.84 -16.78 -6.51
CA PHE A 74 2.60 -18.00 -5.74
C PHE A 74 1.41 -18.76 -6.32
N TRP A 75 1.59 -19.99 -6.79
CA TRP A 75 0.54 -20.80 -7.43
C TRP A 75 0.31 -22.15 -6.72
N GLY A 76 0.60 -22.20 -5.41
CA GLY A 76 0.57 -23.46 -4.67
C GLY A 76 1.62 -24.44 -5.19
N GLU A 77 1.20 -25.66 -5.51
CA GLU A 77 2.06 -26.72 -6.05
C GLU A 77 2.28 -26.63 -7.57
N ALA A 78 1.77 -25.58 -8.22
CA ALA A 78 1.89 -25.46 -9.67
C ALA A 78 3.33 -25.14 -10.07
N GLY A 79 3.82 -25.84 -11.10
CA GLY A 79 5.12 -25.57 -11.71
C GLY A 79 5.15 -24.25 -12.49
N ALA A 80 6.13 -24.11 -13.38
CA ALA A 80 6.22 -22.98 -14.31
C ALA A 80 4.89 -22.82 -15.07
N GLN A 81 4.39 -21.59 -15.13
CA GLN A 81 3.16 -21.31 -15.86
C GLN A 81 3.50 -20.98 -17.31
N PRO A 82 2.64 -21.35 -18.27
CA PRO A 82 2.82 -20.94 -19.65
C PRO A 82 2.89 -19.41 -19.75
N VAL A 83 3.83 -18.91 -20.55
CA VAL A 83 3.94 -17.49 -20.89
C VAL A 83 3.45 -17.33 -22.33
N PRO A 84 2.24 -16.77 -22.57
CA PRO A 84 1.76 -16.53 -23.93
C PRO A 84 2.61 -15.43 -24.61
N ALA A 85 2.50 -15.29 -25.94
CA ALA A 85 3.32 -14.32 -26.68
C ALA A 85 2.89 -12.85 -26.46
N GLY A 86 1.65 -12.63 -26.03
CA GLY A 86 1.08 -11.30 -25.80
C GLY A 86 0.72 -11.08 -24.34
N LEU A 87 0.72 -9.83 -23.91
CA LEU A 87 0.28 -9.47 -22.56
C LEU A 87 -1.23 -9.68 -22.44
N PRO A 88 -1.70 -10.36 -21.38
CA PRO A 88 -3.10 -10.40 -21.05
C PRO A 88 -3.57 -9.01 -20.57
N PRO A 89 -4.89 -8.77 -20.53
CA PRO A 89 -5.44 -7.57 -19.90
C PRO A 89 -4.90 -7.39 -18.47
N LEU A 90 -4.73 -6.15 -18.03
CA LEU A 90 -4.33 -5.85 -16.65
C LEU A 90 -5.39 -6.33 -15.65
N CYS A 91 -6.67 -6.24 -16.03
CA CYS A 91 -7.81 -6.73 -15.26
C CYS A 91 -8.49 -7.91 -15.97
N PRO A 92 -7.88 -9.10 -15.96
CA PRO A 92 -8.51 -10.29 -16.52
C PRO A 92 -9.79 -10.62 -15.73
N THR A 93 -10.86 -10.96 -16.44
CA THR A 93 -12.19 -11.26 -15.85
C THR A 93 -12.68 -12.67 -16.16
N SER A 94 -12.12 -13.31 -17.19
CA SER A 94 -12.43 -14.68 -17.58
C SER A 94 -11.35 -15.67 -17.16
N ALA A 95 -11.70 -16.96 -17.11
CA ALA A 95 -10.74 -18.01 -16.78
C ALA A 95 -9.56 -18.06 -17.77
N ALA A 96 -9.81 -17.89 -19.06
CA ALA A 96 -8.78 -17.94 -20.10
C ALA A 96 -7.78 -16.77 -19.95
N GLU A 97 -8.28 -15.56 -19.75
CA GLU A 97 -7.41 -14.39 -19.51
C GLU A 97 -6.61 -14.53 -18.21
N LEU A 98 -7.19 -15.15 -17.18
CA LEU A 98 -6.50 -15.40 -15.91
C LEU A 98 -5.40 -16.46 -16.07
N GLU A 99 -5.67 -17.54 -16.83
CA GLU A 99 -4.67 -18.56 -17.14
C GLU A 99 -3.46 -17.95 -17.86
N ASP A 100 -3.70 -17.09 -18.86
CA ASP A 100 -2.64 -16.31 -19.53
C ASP A 100 -1.92 -15.37 -18.55
N ALA A 101 -2.66 -14.72 -17.66
CA ALA A 101 -2.12 -13.81 -16.66
C ALA A 101 -1.32 -14.47 -15.53
N MET A 102 -1.45 -15.79 -15.33
CA MET A 102 -0.60 -16.51 -14.38
C MET A 102 0.87 -16.56 -14.83
N GLY A 103 1.15 -16.43 -16.13
CA GLY A 103 2.49 -16.25 -16.68
C GLY A 103 3.10 -14.88 -16.41
N TYR A 104 2.29 -13.91 -15.98
CA TYR A 104 2.71 -12.54 -15.66
C TYR A 104 2.24 -12.14 -14.24
N PRO A 105 2.94 -12.62 -13.19
CA PRO A 105 2.58 -12.39 -11.80
C PRO A 105 2.41 -10.92 -11.41
N VAL A 106 3.21 -10.04 -12.03
CA VAL A 106 3.09 -8.60 -11.93
C VAL A 106 3.02 -7.99 -13.32
N GLN A 107 2.20 -6.96 -13.47
CA GLN A 107 2.15 -6.13 -14.68
C GLN A 107 1.79 -4.70 -14.27
N GLY A 108 2.29 -3.69 -14.97
CA GLY A 108 1.88 -2.31 -14.72
C GLY A 108 1.87 -1.49 -15.99
N ALA A 109 1.33 -0.28 -15.88
CA ALA A 109 1.32 0.71 -16.94
C ALA A 109 1.24 2.12 -16.34
N ALA A 110 1.70 3.11 -17.09
CA ALA A 110 1.40 4.52 -16.82
C ALA A 110 -0.04 4.81 -17.25
N ASP A 111 -0.78 5.61 -16.46
CA ASP A 111 -2.13 6.17 -16.76
C ASP A 111 -3.08 5.18 -17.48
N SER A 112 -3.92 4.47 -16.70
CA SER A 112 -4.68 3.27 -17.12
C SER A 112 -5.48 3.35 -18.43
N GLY A 113 -5.43 2.24 -19.19
CA GLY A 113 -6.40 1.88 -20.22
C GLY A 113 -7.74 1.37 -19.67
N THR A 114 -8.73 1.26 -20.56
CA THR A 114 -10.19 1.36 -20.36
C THR A 114 -10.93 0.41 -19.39
N ASP A 115 -10.30 -0.51 -18.66
CA ASP A 115 -11.07 -1.58 -17.98
C ASP A 115 -10.70 -1.85 -16.50
N CYS A 116 -9.89 -1.01 -15.85
CA CYS A 116 -9.36 -1.34 -14.52
C CYS A 116 -9.66 -0.40 -13.36
N GLU A 117 -9.58 0.93 -13.50
CA GLU A 117 -9.92 1.94 -12.47
C GLU A 117 -9.31 3.31 -12.82
N ASN A 118 -9.74 4.37 -12.12
CA ASN A 118 -9.23 5.73 -12.32
C ASN A 118 -8.01 5.97 -11.42
N SER A 119 -6.83 5.48 -11.85
CA SER A 119 -5.58 5.92 -11.22
C SER A 119 -5.50 7.44 -11.31
N LYS A 120 -5.07 8.07 -10.21
CA LYS A 120 -4.78 9.49 -10.17
C LYS A 120 -3.73 9.80 -11.24
N ALA A 121 -3.96 10.87 -11.99
CA ALA A 121 -3.03 11.29 -13.04
C ALA A 121 -1.58 11.38 -12.52
N SER A 122 -0.64 10.94 -13.35
CA SER A 122 0.81 10.88 -13.03
C SER A 122 1.23 9.80 -12.03
N SER A 123 0.28 9.05 -11.45
CA SER A 123 0.56 7.87 -10.64
C SER A 123 0.37 6.59 -11.45
N ASP A 124 1.31 5.67 -11.28
CA ASP A 124 1.24 4.35 -11.89
C ASP A 124 0.30 3.45 -11.09
N PHE A 125 -0.05 2.33 -11.71
CA PHE A 125 -0.75 1.22 -11.08
C PHE A 125 -0.04 -0.10 -11.40
N ILE A 126 -0.22 -1.07 -10.51
CA ILE A 126 0.36 -2.40 -10.65
C ILE A 126 -0.70 -3.46 -10.40
N ALA A 127 -0.86 -4.35 -11.37
CA ALA A 127 -1.59 -5.59 -11.26
C ALA A 127 -0.69 -6.65 -10.63
N LEU A 128 -1.24 -7.39 -9.67
CA LEU A 128 -0.59 -8.45 -8.93
C LEU A 128 -1.49 -9.68 -8.88
N ARG A 129 -0.89 -10.84 -9.14
CA ARG A 129 -1.63 -12.10 -9.24
C ARG A 129 -0.92 -13.19 -8.46
N ARG A 130 -1.71 -13.90 -7.67
CA ARG A 130 -1.24 -15.02 -6.83
C ARG A 130 -2.42 -15.86 -6.36
N ALA A 131 -2.14 -17.07 -5.93
CA ALA A 131 -3.04 -17.86 -5.12
C ALA A 131 -2.99 -17.43 -3.64
N SER A 132 -4.03 -17.77 -2.89
CA SER A 132 -4.04 -17.69 -1.44
C SER A 132 -2.95 -18.60 -0.87
N THR A 133 -2.26 -18.14 0.18
CA THR A 133 -1.26 -18.94 0.89
C THR A 133 -1.88 -20.00 1.80
N CYS A 134 -3.22 -20.02 1.91
CA CYS A 134 -3.97 -21.03 2.63
C CYS A 134 -5.02 -21.70 1.74
N ALA A 135 -5.16 -23.02 1.89
CA ALA A 135 -6.16 -23.81 1.19
C ALA A 135 -7.56 -23.57 1.77
N VAL A 136 -8.54 -23.47 0.86
CA VAL A 136 -9.94 -23.26 1.17
C VAL A 136 -10.48 -24.34 2.10
N GLY A 137 -11.23 -23.95 3.13
CA GLY A 137 -11.82 -24.86 4.11
C GLY A 137 -10.86 -25.37 5.20
N THR A 138 -9.58 -24.99 5.15
CA THR A 138 -8.65 -25.21 6.27
C THR A 138 -9.04 -24.33 7.46
N ALA A 139 -8.82 -24.79 8.69
CA ALA A 139 -9.11 -24.01 9.89
C ALA A 139 -8.41 -22.64 9.86
N GLY A 140 -9.20 -21.57 10.04
CA GLY A 140 -8.70 -20.18 9.97
C GLY A 140 -8.67 -19.58 8.56
N CYS A 141 -9.07 -20.33 7.53
CA CYS A 141 -9.04 -19.89 6.14
C CYS A 141 -10.45 -19.75 5.55
N ALA A 142 -10.55 -18.97 4.47
CA ALA A 142 -11.82 -18.72 3.82
C ALA A 142 -12.47 -20.01 3.28
N LEU A 143 -13.81 -20.05 3.31
CA LEU A 143 -14.59 -21.09 2.65
C LEU A 143 -14.66 -20.83 1.14
N PHE A 144 -15.04 -21.87 0.39
CA PHE A 144 -15.20 -21.77 -1.05
C PHE A 144 -16.31 -20.77 -1.38
N SER A 145 -16.06 -19.89 -2.33
CA SER A 145 -17.02 -18.87 -2.75
C SER A 145 -17.27 -18.98 -4.25
N ASN A 146 -18.47 -19.44 -4.63
CA ASN A 146 -18.86 -19.51 -6.04
C ASN A 146 -18.76 -18.13 -6.68
N GLY A 147 -18.23 -18.08 -7.90
CA GLY A 147 -18.00 -16.83 -8.64
C GLY A 147 -16.62 -16.19 -8.41
N ASN A 148 -15.88 -16.61 -7.37
CA ASN A 148 -14.44 -16.35 -7.28
C ASN A 148 -13.68 -17.47 -7.99
N PHE A 149 -12.59 -17.14 -8.68
CA PHE A 149 -11.72 -18.13 -9.27
C PHE A 149 -10.84 -18.80 -8.22
N HIS A 150 -10.64 -20.09 -8.40
CA HIS A 150 -9.83 -20.93 -7.55
C HIS A 150 -8.89 -21.76 -8.42
N ILE A 151 -7.69 -21.99 -7.91
CA ILE A 151 -6.74 -22.90 -8.51
C ILE A 151 -6.73 -24.23 -7.76
N GLN A 152 -6.60 -25.32 -8.50
CA GLN A 152 -6.31 -26.63 -7.97
C GLN A 152 -5.26 -27.28 -8.87
N VAL A 153 -4.23 -27.85 -8.27
CA VAL A 153 -3.09 -28.42 -8.99
C VAL A 153 -3.16 -29.94 -8.88
N SER A 154 -3.01 -30.63 -10.00
CA SER A 154 -2.94 -32.09 -10.00
C SER A 154 -1.59 -32.55 -9.45
N ALA A 155 -1.62 -33.42 -8.44
CA ALA A 155 -0.46 -34.20 -8.04
C ALA A 155 -0.60 -35.70 -8.36
N CYS A 156 -1.74 -36.10 -8.94
CA CYS A 156 -2.02 -37.48 -9.33
C CYS A 156 -0.95 -37.99 -10.30
N LYS A 157 -0.39 -39.17 -9.98
CA LYS A 157 0.67 -39.83 -10.75
C LYS A 157 0.25 -40.29 -12.15
N ASP A 158 -1.05 -40.52 -12.35
CA ASP A 158 -1.63 -41.06 -13.59
C ASP A 158 -2.14 -39.93 -14.52
N VAL A 159 -2.19 -38.70 -14.02
CA VAL A 159 -2.43 -37.46 -14.77
C VAL A 159 -1.10 -36.70 -14.84
N SER A 160 -0.93 -35.76 -15.77
CA SER A 160 0.26 -34.91 -15.78
C SER A 160 0.35 -34.13 -14.45
N PRO A 161 1.33 -34.41 -13.57
CA PRO A 161 1.48 -33.66 -12.33
C PRO A 161 1.84 -32.20 -12.65
N GLY A 162 1.36 -31.27 -11.84
CA GLY A 162 1.57 -29.83 -12.03
C GLY A 162 0.58 -29.17 -12.98
N THR A 163 -0.34 -29.91 -13.62
CA THR A 163 -1.44 -29.30 -14.39
C THR A 163 -2.36 -28.52 -13.44
N VAL A 164 -2.78 -27.33 -13.87
CA VAL A 164 -3.63 -26.42 -13.10
C VAL A 164 -5.06 -26.47 -13.66
N LEU A 165 -6.05 -26.52 -12.77
CA LEU A 165 -7.42 -26.14 -13.07
C LEU A 165 -7.70 -24.77 -12.45
N LEU A 166 -8.15 -23.83 -13.27
CA LEU A 166 -8.64 -22.53 -12.83
C LEU A 166 -10.16 -22.48 -13.07
N LYS A 167 -10.93 -22.58 -11.98
CA LYS A 167 -12.40 -22.68 -12.05
C LYS A 167 -13.08 -21.86 -10.96
N SER A 168 -14.32 -21.45 -11.22
CA SER A 168 -15.13 -20.68 -10.26
C SER A 168 -16.24 -21.51 -9.59
N ALA A 169 -16.42 -22.76 -10.02
CA ALA A 169 -17.34 -23.72 -9.44
C ALA A 169 -16.57 -24.90 -8.85
N SER A 170 -16.91 -25.30 -7.63
CA SER A 170 -16.20 -26.37 -6.92
C SER A 170 -16.33 -27.73 -7.59
N ALA A 171 -17.42 -27.98 -8.32
CA ALA A 171 -17.67 -29.24 -9.02
C ALA A 171 -16.68 -29.49 -10.17
N ASP A 172 -16.10 -28.43 -10.74
CA ASP A 172 -15.15 -28.52 -11.85
C ASP A 172 -13.70 -28.74 -11.36
N LEU A 173 -13.46 -28.58 -10.05
CA LEU A 173 -12.16 -28.80 -9.40
C LEU A 173 -12.04 -30.27 -9.01
N THR A 174 -11.62 -31.08 -9.98
CA THR A 174 -11.63 -32.54 -9.90
C THR A 174 -10.25 -33.16 -9.68
N PHE A 175 -9.21 -32.34 -9.54
CA PHE A 175 -7.85 -32.83 -9.38
C PHE A 175 -7.59 -33.41 -8.00
N THR A 176 -6.73 -34.42 -8.00
CA THR A 176 -6.43 -35.25 -6.85
C THR A 176 -4.93 -35.24 -6.54
N GLN A 177 -4.61 -35.66 -5.33
CA GLN A 177 -3.25 -35.84 -4.85
C GLN A 177 -2.58 -37.04 -5.54
N ARG A 178 -1.34 -37.34 -5.16
CA ARG A 178 -0.52 -38.43 -5.75
C ARG A 178 -1.17 -39.81 -5.75
N ASP A 179 -2.09 -40.06 -4.82
CA ASP A 179 -2.86 -41.30 -4.73
C ASP A 179 -3.98 -41.41 -5.80
N CYS A 180 -4.21 -40.33 -6.55
CA CYS A 180 -5.26 -40.18 -7.55
C CYS A 180 -6.69 -40.36 -7.01
N SER A 181 -6.88 -40.24 -5.68
CA SER A 181 -8.17 -40.48 -5.02
C SER A 181 -8.57 -39.39 -4.04
N THR A 182 -7.59 -38.83 -3.32
CA THR A 182 -7.82 -37.74 -2.37
C THR A 182 -7.86 -36.41 -3.13
N PRO A 183 -8.89 -35.56 -2.94
CA PRO A 183 -8.92 -34.24 -3.58
C PRO A 183 -7.68 -33.41 -3.25
N ALA A 184 -7.11 -32.77 -4.28
CA ALA A 184 -6.00 -31.85 -4.11
C ALA A 184 -6.48 -30.56 -3.43
N PRO A 185 -5.62 -29.88 -2.65
CA PRO A 185 -5.98 -28.62 -2.01
C PRO A 185 -6.38 -27.57 -3.04
N VAL A 186 -7.39 -26.78 -2.70
CA VAL A 186 -7.92 -25.69 -3.53
C VAL A 186 -7.50 -24.36 -2.92
N TYR A 187 -6.95 -23.46 -3.72
CA TYR A 187 -6.55 -22.12 -3.29
C TYR A 187 -7.34 -21.06 -4.04
N ARG A 188 -7.75 -19.99 -3.37
CA ARG A 188 -8.43 -18.86 -4.03
C ARG A 188 -7.40 -18.11 -4.88
N LEU A 189 -7.77 -17.76 -6.10
CA LEU A 189 -6.97 -16.87 -6.94
C LEU A 189 -7.25 -15.41 -6.55
N PHE A 190 -6.21 -14.66 -6.28
CA PHE A 190 -6.24 -13.21 -6.15
C PHE A 190 -5.66 -12.58 -7.41
N SER A 191 -6.47 -11.78 -8.08
CA SER A 191 -6.03 -10.81 -9.10
C SER A 191 -6.41 -9.44 -8.58
N ARG A 192 -5.41 -8.61 -8.32
CA ARG A 192 -5.55 -7.33 -7.62
C ARG A 192 -4.82 -6.25 -8.37
N VAL A 193 -5.37 -5.05 -8.38
CA VAL A 193 -4.71 -3.85 -8.90
C VAL A 193 -4.56 -2.86 -7.77
N TYR A 194 -3.33 -2.35 -7.60
CA TYR A 194 -2.99 -1.34 -6.62
C TYR A 194 -2.67 -0.03 -7.34
N TYR A 195 -3.28 1.06 -6.89
CA TYR A 195 -3.16 2.38 -7.50
C TYR A 195 -3.44 3.46 -6.45
N VAL A 196 -3.12 4.71 -6.78
CA VAL A 196 -3.49 5.88 -5.98
C VAL A 196 -4.73 6.51 -6.59
N ASN A 197 -5.77 6.81 -5.80
CA ASN A 197 -6.96 7.50 -6.30
C ASN A 197 -6.83 9.04 -6.19
N ASP A 198 -7.78 9.78 -6.76
CA ASP A 198 -7.79 11.25 -6.73
C ASP A 198 -7.89 11.88 -5.32
N SER A 199 -8.22 11.08 -4.31
CA SER A 199 -8.26 11.49 -2.90
C SER A 199 -6.96 11.25 -2.15
N ASP A 200 -5.89 10.85 -2.86
CA ASP A 200 -4.58 10.47 -2.30
C ASP A 200 -4.64 9.27 -1.37
N GLU A 201 -5.41 8.26 -1.76
CA GLU A 201 -5.47 6.99 -1.05
C GLU A 201 -4.80 5.91 -1.90
N LEU A 202 -3.96 5.08 -1.28
CA LEU A 202 -3.56 3.80 -1.86
C LEU A 202 -4.77 2.86 -1.80
N VAL A 203 -5.23 2.44 -2.96
CA VAL A 203 -6.44 1.64 -3.14
C VAL A 203 -6.07 0.30 -3.76
N ARG A 204 -6.83 -0.74 -3.40
CA ARG A 204 -6.82 -2.04 -4.04
C ARG A 204 -8.17 -2.34 -4.67
N ALA A 205 -8.19 -2.60 -5.96
CA ALA A 205 -9.30 -3.25 -6.66
C ALA A 205 -9.04 -4.75 -6.77
N GLU A 206 -9.97 -5.59 -6.35
CA GLU A 206 -9.85 -7.06 -6.38
C GLU A 206 -10.88 -7.68 -7.32
N LEU A 207 -10.46 -8.67 -8.11
CA LEU A 207 -11.36 -9.49 -8.90
C LEU A 207 -12.30 -10.29 -8.00
N ALA A 208 -13.60 -10.01 -8.12
CA ALA A 208 -14.65 -10.78 -7.47
C ALA A 208 -15.89 -10.82 -8.37
N GLY A 209 -16.47 -12.00 -8.60
CA GLY A 209 -17.67 -12.15 -9.44
C GLY A 209 -17.48 -11.68 -10.88
N GLY A 210 -16.26 -11.81 -11.42
CA GLY A 210 -15.93 -11.47 -12.82
C GLY A 210 -15.73 -9.98 -13.10
N ASN A 211 -15.54 -9.13 -12.09
CA ASN A 211 -15.21 -7.71 -12.25
C ASN A 211 -14.32 -7.20 -11.09
N TYR A 212 -13.82 -5.97 -11.20
CA TYR A 212 -12.93 -5.32 -10.22
C TYR A 212 -13.64 -4.26 -9.37
N ASN A 213 -14.98 -4.31 -9.24
CA ASN A 213 -15.74 -3.33 -8.46
C ASN A 213 -15.53 -3.45 -6.94
N THR A 214 -14.81 -4.48 -6.48
CA THR A 214 -14.45 -4.63 -5.05
C THR A 214 -13.22 -3.78 -4.77
N VAL A 215 -13.48 -2.50 -4.50
CA VAL A 215 -12.46 -1.47 -4.29
C VAL A 215 -12.33 -1.19 -2.80
N THR A 216 -11.11 -1.15 -2.27
CA THR A 216 -10.83 -0.93 -0.85
C THR A 216 -9.72 0.09 -0.69
N SER A 217 -9.99 1.20 0.02
CA SER A 217 -8.94 2.11 0.48
C SER A 217 -8.11 1.44 1.58
N LEU A 218 -6.79 1.49 1.42
CA LEU A 218 -5.83 0.81 2.28
C LEU A 218 -5.05 1.79 3.15
N VAL A 219 -4.61 2.91 2.55
CA VAL A 219 -3.76 3.90 3.20
C VAL A 219 -4.07 5.29 2.67
N ASP A 220 -4.33 6.24 3.57
CA ASP A 220 -4.55 7.63 3.22
C ASP A 220 -3.25 8.43 3.07
N GLY A 221 -3.29 9.54 2.34
CA GLY A 221 -2.19 10.47 2.21
C GLY A 221 -1.04 9.96 1.34
N ILE A 222 -1.30 9.02 0.43
CA ILE A 222 -0.36 8.60 -0.61
C ILE A 222 -0.66 9.40 -1.87
N GLU A 223 0.22 10.32 -2.23
CA GLU A 223 -0.05 11.31 -3.28
C GLU A 223 0.26 10.82 -4.69
N ILE A 224 1.30 10.01 -4.81
CA ILE A 224 1.78 9.44 -6.07
C ILE A 224 2.54 8.16 -5.74
N MET A 225 2.39 7.16 -6.61
CA MET A 225 3.10 5.89 -6.54
C MET A 225 3.59 5.54 -7.94
N ARG A 226 4.84 5.07 -8.03
CA ARG A 226 5.49 4.68 -9.29
C ARG A 226 6.36 3.46 -9.11
N PHE A 227 6.58 2.75 -10.21
CA PHE A 227 7.26 1.46 -10.20
C PHE A 227 8.43 1.42 -11.19
N GLU A 228 9.52 0.80 -10.76
CA GLU A 228 10.56 0.31 -11.65
C GLU A 228 10.63 -1.22 -11.51
N TYR A 229 10.80 -1.92 -12.63
CA TYR A 229 10.79 -3.38 -12.68
C TYR A 229 12.22 -3.87 -12.90
N GLY A 230 12.68 -4.73 -11.99
CA GLY A 230 13.96 -5.42 -12.09
C GLY A 230 13.82 -6.64 -12.99
N ILE A 231 14.51 -6.62 -14.13
CA ILE A 231 14.44 -7.65 -15.16
C ILE A 231 15.68 -8.53 -15.07
N ASP A 232 15.46 -9.84 -15.20
CA ASP A 232 16.47 -10.88 -15.30
C ASP A 232 16.55 -11.34 -16.76
N THR A 233 17.60 -10.90 -17.45
CA THR A 233 17.78 -11.03 -18.91
C THR A 233 18.54 -12.28 -19.33
N ASP A 234 19.28 -12.91 -18.42
CA ASP A 234 20.04 -14.13 -18.69
C ASP A 234 19.43 -15.40 -18.08
N GLY A 235 18.39 -15.24 -17.26
CA GLY A 235 17.57 -16.30 -16.70
C GLY A 235 18.16 -16.95 -15.45
N ASP A 236 19.05 -16.26 -14.74
CA ASP A 236 19.71 -16.77 -13.52
C ASP A 236 18.94 -16.45 -12.22
N GLY A 237 17.84 -15.70 -12.32
CA GLY A 237 17.01 -15.26 -11.19
C GLY A 237 17.49 -13.97 -10.52
N GLN A 238 18.57 -13.35 -10.98
CA GLN A 238 19.12 -12.09 -10.47
C GLN A 238 18.70 -10.89 -11.32
N ILE A 239 18.72 -9.70 -10.72
CA ILE A 239 18.34 -8.47 -11.42
C ILE A 239 19.53 -7.96 -12.24
N ASP A 240 19.34 -7.78 -13.54
CA ASP A 240 20.33 -7.19 -14.45
C ASP A 240 20.08 -5.69 -14.66
N GLU A 241 18.82 -5.32 -14.88
CA GLU A 241 18.43 -3.95 -15.19
C GLU A 241 17.12 -3.56 -14.51
N PHE A 242 16.95 -2.26 -14.28
CA PHE A 242 15.68 -1.66 -13.86
C PHE A 242 15.13 -0.78 -14.99
N THR A 243 13.83 -0.89 -15.24
CA THR A 243 13.10 -0.01 -16.17
C THR A 243 11.70 0.27 -15.67
N ALA A 244 11.18 1.48 -15.90
CA ALA A 244 9.78 1.82 -15.62
C ALA A 244 8.81 1.29 -16.70
N ALA A 245 9.31 0.96 -17.89
CA ALA A 245 8.50 0.54 -19.03
C ALA A 245 9.09 -0.72 -19.70
N PRO A 246 8.91 -1.92 -19.09
CA PRO A 246 9.31 -3.17 -19.71
C PRO A 246 8.61 -3.38 -21.06
N ALA A 247 9.35 -3.88 -22.05
CA ALA A 247 8.74 -4.35 -23.30
C ALA A 247 7.86 -5.59 -23.04
N THR A 248 6.92 -5.87 -23.95
CA THR A 248 5.99 -7.02 -23.85
C THR A 248 6.68 -8.34 -23.48
N ALA A 249 7.81 -8.65 -24.11
CA ALA A 249 8.54 -9.88 -23.87
C ALA A 249 9.26 -9.93 -22.51
N GLN A 250 9.57 -8.77 -21.91
CA GLN A 250 10.33 -8.68 -20.65
C GLN A 250 9.46 -8.89 -19.41
N TRP A 251 8.12 -8.80 -19.53
CA TRP A 251 7.22 -8.90 -18.37
C TRP A 251 7.28 -10.25 -17.65
N SER A 252 7.52 -11.35 -18.38
CA SER A 252 7.71 -12.67 -17.76
C SER A 252 9.03 -12.79 -17.01
N ASP A 253 9.96 -11.88 -17.29
CA ASP A 253 11.32 -11.89 -16.77
C ASP A 253 11.52 -10.89 -15.61
N VAL A 254 10.43 -10.28 -15.14
CA VAL A 254 10.45 -9.38 -13.98
C VAL A 254 10.62 -10.21 -12.70
N VAL A 255 11.74 -10.01 -12.01
CA VAL A 255 12.10 -10.71 -10.78
C VAL A 255 12.09 -9.81 -9.55
N ALA A 256 12.00 -8.50 -9.74
CA ALA A 256 11.86 -7.53 -8.65
C ALA A 256 11.03 -6.32 -9.05
N VAL A 257 10.47 -5.63 -8.06
CA VAL A 257 9.77 -4.36 -8.24
C VAL A 257 10.31 -3.36 -7.22
N LYS A 258 10.79 -2.22 -7.70
CA LYS A 258 11.12 -1.07 -6.87
C LYS A 258 9.92 -0.14 -6.82
N VAL A 259 9.32 -0.05 -5.64
CA VAL A 259 8.17 0.80 -5.37
C VAL A 259 8.69 2.15 -4.87
N SER A 260 8.24 3.24 -5.47
CA SER A 260 8.53 4.60 -5.01
C SER A 260 7.21 5.34 -4.82
N LEU A 261 7.01 5.96 -3.66
CA LEU A 261 5.79 6.72 -3.36
C LEU A 261 6.08 8.00 -2.59
N ILE A 262 5.26 9.03 -2.78
CA ILE A 262 5.25 10.21 -1.92
C ILE A 262 4.07 10.11 -0.97
N ALA A 263 4.34 10.16 0.33
CA ALA A 263 3.29 10.36 1.32
C ALA A 263 3.23 11.84 1.72
N ARG A 264 2.02 12.39 1.80
CA ARG A 264 1.74 13.77 2.18
C ARG A 264 0.83 13.87 3.40
N ASN A 265 0.97 14.94 4.16
CA ASN A 265 -0.02 15.27 5.18
C ASN A 265 -1.39 15.51 4.52
N PRO A 266 -2.51 15.03 5.09
CA PRO A 266 -3.85 15.36 4.60
C PRO A 266 -4.22 16.84 4.83
N GLU A 267 -3.54 17.50 5.75
CA GLU A 267 -3.78 18.90 6.11
C GLU A 267 -2.56 19.78 5.78
N PRO A 268 -2.78 21.02 5.31
CA PRO A 268 -1.68 21.94 5.07
C PRO A 268 -1.05 22.42 6.39
N THR A 269 0.23 22.79 6.31
CA THR A 269 0.96 23.46 7.37
C THR A 269 1.02 24.96 7.06
N ALA A 270 0.53 25.80 7.99
CA ALA A 270 0.53 27.25 7.80
C ALA A 270 1.96 27.81 7.69
N GLY A 271 2.20 28.65 6.68
CA GLY A 271 3.52 29.25 6.43
C GLY A 271 4.55 28.31 5.81
N TYR A 272 4.18 27.06 5.48
CA TYR A 272 5.02 26.11 4.77
C TYR A 272 4.74 26.18 3.25
N THR A 273 5.78 26.01 2.45
CA THR A 273 5.68 25.94 0.99
C THR A 273 6.73 24.95 0.50
N ASP A 274 6.29 23.86 -0.12
CA ASP A 274 7.16 22.89 -0.76
C ASP A 274 7.44 23.28 -2.21
N SER A 275 8.63 23.78 -2.50
CA SER A 275 9.09 24.09 -3.86
C SER A 275 10.05 23.04 -4.42
N ARG A 276 10.11 21.84 -3.82
CA ARG A 276 10.99 20.76 -4.26
C ARG A 276 10.39 20.04 -5.47
N SER A 277 11.28 19.52 -6.32
CA SER A 277 10.96 18.48 -7.30
C SER A 277 11.43 17.14 -6.75
N TYR A 278 10.64 16.09 -6.95
CA TYR A 278 10.94 14.73 -6.49
C TYR A 278 11.14 13.82 -7.69
N THR A 279 12.19 13.01 -7.70
CA THR A 279 12.40 12.01 -8.76
C THR A 279 11.86 10.65 -8.31
N LEU A 280 10.92 10.08 -9.08
CA LEU A 280 10.33 8.77 -8.85
C LEU A 280 10.34 7.98 -10.16
N ALA A 281 10.89 6.76 -10.12
CA ALA A 281 10.99 5.88 -11.29
C ALA A 281 11.63 6.55 -12.53
N GLY A 282 12.63 7.41 -12.30
CA GLY A 282 13.34 8.12 -13.36
C GLY A 282 12.64 9.38 -13.90
N GLU A 283 11.41 9.69 -13.50
CA GLU A 283 10.76 10.96 -13.87
C GLU A 283 10.60 11.93 -12.69
N GLU A 284 10.61 13.22 -13.02
CA GLU A 284 10.45 14.30 -12.05
C GLU A 284 8.98 14.64 -11.80
N TYR A 285 8.65 14.79 -10.53
CA TYR A 285 7.37 15.28 -10.03
C TYR A 285 7.57 16.64 -9.37
N GLU A 286 7.11 17.68 -10.06
CA GLU A 286 7.04 19.03 -9.52
C GLU A 286 5.75 19.23 -8.73
N VAL A 287 5.86 19.70 -7.49
CA VAL A 287 4.69 19.95 -6.63
C VAL A 287 3.84 21.09 -7.21
N PRO A 288 2.57 20.84 -7.58
CA PRO A 288 1.67 21.86 -8.09
C PRO A 288 1.50 23.00 -7.07
N GLU A 289 1.40 24.24 -7.55
CA GLU A 289 1.34 25.43 -6.68
C GLU A 289 0.24 25.33 -5.61
N ALA A 290 -0.95 24.86 -6.01
CA ALA A 290 -2.10 24.66 -5.13
C ALA A 290 -1.84 23.64 -4.00
N GLN A 291 -0.82 22.79 -4.13
CA GLN A 291 -0.51 21.73 -3.19
C GLN A 291 0.79 21.97 -2.40
N ARG A 292 1.46 23.12 -2.54
CA ARG A 292 2.73 23.40 -1.84
C ARG A 292 2.58 23.54 -0.32
N GLY A 293 1.38 23.76 0.20
CA GLY A 293 1.13 23.86 1.64
C GLY A 293 1.23 22.55 2.42
N PHE A 294 1.33 21.40 1.75
CA PHE A 294 1.36 20.08 2.38
C PHE A 294 2.79 19.57 2.53
N LYS A 295 3.17 19.12 3.74
CA LYS A 295 4.45 18.44 3.93
C LYS A 295 4.42 17.07 3.26
N ARG A 296 5.54 16.71 2.64
CA ARG A 296 5.74 15.51 1.82
C ARG A 296 7.04 14.83 2.15
N GLN A 297 7.06 13.52 1.95
CA GLN A 297 8.25 12.71 2.04
C GLN A 297 8.17 11.59 1.00
N LEU A 298 9.27 11.44 0.26
CA LEU A 298 9.47 10.36 -0.68
C LEU A 298 9.97 9.13 0.08
N TYR A 299 9.37 7.98 -0.23
CA TYR A 299 9.75 6.67 0.27
C TYR A 299 9.99 5.73 -0.92
N SER A 300 10.95 4.82 -0.78
CA SER A 300 11.21 3.81 -1.80
C SER A 300 11.71 2.52 -1.16
N THR A 301 11.34 1.38 -1.76
CA THR A 301 11.85 0.05 -1.39
C THR A 301 11.91 -0.83 -2.63
N THR A 302 12.80 -1.82 -2.62
CA THR A 302 12.91 -2.83 -3.67
C THR A 302 12.47 -4.18 -3.11
N VAL A 303 11.50 -4.80 -3.77
CA VAL A 303 10.94 -6.10 -3.38
C VAL A 303 11.32 -7.15 -4.41
N HIS A 304 11.95 -8.23 -3.96
CA HIS A 304 12.21 -9.40 -4.79
C HIS A 304 10.96 -10.29 -4.89
N LEU A 305 10.59 -10.67 -6.11
CA LEU A 305 9.48 -11.56 -6.40
C LEU A 305 9.93 -13.02 -6.26
N ARG A 306 9.97 -13.50 -5.02
CA ARG A 306 10.59 -14.80 -4.66
C ARG A 306 10.02 -16.00 -5.43
N ASN A 307 8.71 -15.99 -5.71
CA ASN A 307 8.06 -17.08 -6.43
C ASN A 307 8.36 -17.07 -7.94
N VAL A 308 8.91 -15.96 -8.46
CA VAL A 308 9.37 -15.82 -9.85
C VAL A 308 10.86 -16.10 -9.93
N ALA A 309 11.67 -15.33 -9.19
CA ALA A 309 13.12 -15.43 -9.16
C ALA A 309 13.61 -16.84 -8.77
N GLY A 310 13.05 -17.42 -7.69
CA GLY A 310 13.48 -18.72 -7.19
C GLY A 310 13.21 -19.90 -8.15
N ARG A 311 12.41 -19.70 -9.19
CA ARG A 311 12.20 -20.72 -10.25
C ARG A 311 13.27 -20.65 -11.35
N ARG A 312 13.97 -19.53 -11.45
CA ARG A 312 15.00 -19.25 -12.45
C ARG A 312 16.41 -19.54 -11.92
N GLU A 313 16.58 -19.54 -10.60
CA GLU A 313 17.82 -19.97 -9.94
C GLU A 313 18.24 -21.37 -10.43
N LEU A 314 19.36 -21.42 -11.14
CA LEU A 314 19.99 -22.68 -11.55
C LEU A 314 20.70 -23.31 -10.33
N PRO A 315 20.53 -24.62 -10.08
CA PRO A 315 21.22 -25.33 -8.98
C PRO A 315 22.72 -25.50 -9.21
#